data_AF-A0A843IZ09-F1
#
_entry.id   AF-A0A843IZ09-F1
#
_cell.length_a   1.000
_cell.length_b   1.000
_cell.length_c   1.000
_cell.angle_alpha   90.00
_cell.angle_beta   90.00
_cell.angle_gamma   90.00
#
_symmetry.space_group_name_H-M   'P 1'
#
loop_
_entity.id
_entity.type
_entity.pdbx_description
1 polymer ?
#
loop_
_entity_poly.entity_id
_entity_poly.type
_entity_poly.pdbx_seq_one_letter_code
_entity_poly.pdbx_strand_id
1 'polypeptide(L)'
;MSSIVYMRSKNGDKVYAYVNEKTESGYRRRCIGHIDKVTGEIVPNKERGDAPAVATRSYGVNLLLRRTSDDNGLTESIQVIFKDSWDSLMTFAFFTLCEGFHIAGLERWMEFNETPRMWPLSVDQANSIMKDITQERIDSFFRVWNNKMRNSGYILSSVSTERIVSKES
;
A
#
# COMPACT_ATOMS: atom_id res chain seq x y z
N MET A 1 -29.44 8.05 9.81
CA MET A 1 -29.79 7.57 11.16
C MET A 1 -29.38 6.11 11.26
N SER A 2 -28.52 5.79 12.23
CA SER A 2 -28.16 4.41 12.56
C SER A 2 -29.07 3.92 13.69
N SER A 3 -29.50 2.66 13.62
CA SER A 3 -30.28 2.02 14.67
C SER A 3 -29.63 0.72 15.13
N ILE A 4 -29.78 0.39 16.41
CA ILE A 4 -29.30 -0.89 16.96
C ILE A 4 -30.43 -1.92 16.90
N VAL A 5 -30.12 -3.09 16.36
CA VAL A 5 -31.03 -4.21 16.22
C VAL A 5 -30.45 -5.43 16.93
N TYR A 6 -31.26 -6.07 17.76
CA TYR A 6 -30.87 -7.28 18.48
C TYR A 6 -31.40 -8.52 17.78
N MET A 7 -30.54 -9.52 17.61
CA MET A 7 -30.88 -10.76 16.91
C MET A 7 -30.43 -11.97 17.71
N ARG A 8 -31.35 -12.88 18.00
CA ARG A 8 -31.04 -14.13 18.69
C ARG A 8 -30.37 -15.12 17.72
N SER A 9 -29.32 -15.77 18.17
CA SER A 9 -28.63 -16.83 17.42
C SER A 9 -29.57 -18.01 17.15
N LYS A 10 -29.40 -18.67 16.00
CA LYS A 10 -30.16 -19.89 15.64
C LYS A 10 -29.98 -21.02 16.66
N ASN A 11 -28.84 -21.05 17.36
CA ASN A 11 -28.53 -22.03 18.39
C ASN A 11 -29.07 -21.65 19.78
N GLY A 12 -29.95 -20.63 19.85
CA GLY A 12 -30.75 -20.29 21.02
C GLY A 12 -30.03 -19.54 22.15
N ASP A 13 -28.71 -19.70 22.29
CA ASP A 13 -28.05 -19.34 23.54
C ASP A 13 -27.51 -17.90 23.64
N LYS A 14 -27.27 -17.22 22.50
CA LYS A 14 -26.67 -15.88 22.45
C LYS A 14 -27.56 -14.87 21.72
N VAL A 15 -27.59 -13.63 22.19
CA VAL A 15 -28.22 -12.49 21.51
C VAL A 15 -27.11 -11.57 21.01
N TYR A 16 -27.14 -11.22 19.73
CA TYR A 16 -26.17 -10.35 19.09
C TYR A 16 -26.76 -8.98 18.82
N ALA A 17 -25.97 -7.93 19.03
CA ALA A 17 -26.32 -6.56 18.71
C ALA A 17 -25.70 -6.18 17.35
N TYR A 18 -26.51 -5.55 16.50
CA TYR A 18 -26.11 -5.09 15.17
C TYR A 18 -26.41 -3.60 15.02
N VAL A 19 -25.49 -2.85 14.44
CA VAL A 19 -25.76 -1.49 13.97
C VAL A 19 -26.23 -1.58 12.53
N ASN A 20 -27.38 -0.98 12.25
CA ASN A 20 -27.95 -0.87 10.93
C ASN A 20 -27.68 0.53 10.38
N GLU A 21 -26.93 0.60 9.29
CA GLU A 21 -26.54 1.85 8.64
C GLU A 21 -27.19 1.94 7.27
N LYS A 22 -27.79 3.09 6.97
CA LYS A 22 -28.33 3.36 5.63
C LYS A 22 -27.17 3.71 4.69
N THR A 23 -27.06 2.99 3.60
CA THR A 23 -26.07 3.23 2.52
C THR A 23 -26.81 3.67 1.26
N GLU A 24 -26.08 4.20 0.26
CA GLU A 24 -26.66 4.60 -1.03
C GLU A 24 -27.37 3.44 -1.75
N SER A 25 -26.88 2.21 -1.54
CA SER A 25 -27.43 0.97 -2.09
C SER A 25 -28.43 0.25 -1.18
N GLY A 26 -28.82 0.82 -0.03
CA GLY A 26 -29.81 0.22 0.88
C GLY A 26 -29.41 0.26 2.35
N TYR A 27 -29.26 -0.91 2.98
CA TYR A 27 -28.93 -1.04 4.40
C TYR A 27 -27.80 -2.03 4.62
N ARG A 28 -26.80 -1.63 5.41
CA ARG A 28 -25.69 -2.48 5.86
C ARG A 28 -25.81 -2.76 7.34
N ARG A 29 -25.82 -4.04 7.70
CA ARG A 29 -25.80 -4.49 9.11
C ARG A 29 -24.38 -4.88 9.51
N ARG A 30 -23.90 -4.34 10.62
CA ARG A 30 -22.60 -4.68 11.22
C ARG A 30 -22.80 -5.21 12.64
N CYS A 31 -22.35 -6.43 12.92
CA CYS A 31 -22.36 -6.97 14.28
C CYS A 31 -21.41 -6.17 15.16
N ILE A 32 -21.90 -5.64 16.28
CA ILE A 32 -21.10 -4.88 17.25
C ILE A 32 -20.74 -5.70 18.49
N GLY A 33 -21.41 -6.83 18.73
CA GLY A 33 -21.13 -7.67 19.88
C GLY A 33 -22.27 -8.61 20.23
N HIS A 34 -22.13 -9.29 21.36
CA HIS A 34 -23.19 -10.10 21.95
C HIS A 34 -23.60 -9.51 23.30
N ILE A 35 -24.85 -9.71 23.69
CA ILE A 35 -25.35 -9.27 25.00
C ILE A 35 -24.86 -10.26 26.06
N ASP A 36 -24.22 -9.75 27.11
CA ASP A 36 -23.97 -10.53 28.32
C ASP A 36 -25.28 -10.72 29.10
N LYS A 37 -25.59 -11.97 29.44
CA LYS A 37 -26.84 -12.35 30.10
C LYS A 37 -26.95 -11.84 31.52
N VAL A 38 -25.82 -11.57 32.18
CA VAL A 38 -25.79 -11.15 33.59
C VAL A 38 -25.91 -9.63 33.69
N THR A 39 -25.15 -8.90 32.88
CA THR A 39 -25.11 -7.43 32.92
C THR A 39 -26.11 -6.75 31.99
N GLY A 40 -26.60 -7.45 30.95
CA GLY A 40 -27.45 -6.86 29.91
C GLY A 40 -26.69 -5.92 28.96
N GLU A 41 -25.38 -5.78 29.11
CA GLU A 41 -24.54 -4.91 28.30
C GLU A 41 -24.07 -5.62 27.01
N ILE A 42 -23.70 -4.82 26.01
CA ILE A 42 -23.15 -5.33 24.75
C ILE A 42 -21.65 -5.58 24.93
N VAL A 43 -21.26 -6.85 24.95
CA VAL A 43 -19.86 -7.30 24.93
C VAL A 43 -19.35 -7.30 23.49
N PRO A 44 -18.36 -6.45 23.14
CA PRO A 44 -17.81 -6.39 21.80
C PRO A 44 -17.15 -7.71 21.39
N ASN A 45 -17.43 -8.20 20.17
CA ASN A 45 -16.78 -9.41 19.64
C ASN A 45 -15.32 -9.19 19.18
N LYS A 46 -14.90 -7.93 19.09
CA LYS A 46 -13.52 -7.51 18.91
C LYS A 46 -13.26 -6.51 20.01
N GLU A 47 -12.17 -6.63 20.74
CA GLU A 47 -11.68 -5.54 21.57
C GLU A 47 -11.59 -4.31 20.66
N ARG A 48 -12.51 -3.35 20.83
CA ARG A 48 -12.24 -1.97 20.46
C ARG A 48 -11.21 -1.51 21.47
N GLY A 49 -9.97 -1.93 21.25
CA GLY A 49 -8.85 -1.44 22.03
C GLY A 49 -8.75 0.05 21.76
N ASP A 50 -9.19 0.86 22.71
CA ASP A 50 -8.75 2.25 22.89
C ASP A 50 -7.29 2.30 23.38
N ALA A 51 -6.60 1.15 23.45
CA ALA A 51 -5.15 1.13 23.50
C ALA A 51 -4.61 1.69 22.18
N PRO A 52 -3.66 2.65 22.19
CA PRO A 52 -3.04 3.11 20.96
C PRO A 52 -2.53 1.88 20.23
N ALA A 53 -3.03 1.64 19.01
CA ALA A 53 -2.58 0.54 18.19
C ALA A 53 -1.06 0.68 18.07
N VAL A 54 -0.31 -0.21 18.74
CA VAL A 54 1.14 -0.25 18.61
C VAL A 54 1.39 -0.73 17.18
N ALA A 55 1.54 0.23 16.27
CA ALA A 55 1.80 -0.03 14.87
C ALA A 55 3.22 -0.62 14.77
N THR A 56 3.28 -1.93 14.54
CA THR A 56 4.54 -2.60 14.26
C THR A 56 4.78 -2.54 12.75
N ARG A 57 5.90 -1.95 12.35
CA ARG A 57 6.33 -1.88 10.95
C ARG A 57 7.50 -2.82 10.69
N SER A 58 7.50 -3.43 9.51
CA SER A 58 8.60 -4.22 8.99
C SER A 58 9.66 -3.30 8.36
N TYR A 59 10.91 -3.44 8.79
CA TYR A 59 12.05 -2.66 8.27
C TYR A 59 12.96 -3.46 7.33
N GLY A 60 12.90 -4.79 7.37
CA GLY A 60 13.90 -5.65 6.70
C GLY A 60 13.95 -5.43 5.19
N VAL A 61 12.79 -5.38 4.54
CA VAL A 61 12.67 -5.13 3.10
C VAL A 61 13.23 -3.75 2.73
N ASN A 62 12.88 -2.72 3.50
CA ASN A 62 13.36 -1.36 3.25
C ASN A 62 14.88 -1.29 3.33
N LEU A 63 15.47 -1.81 4.41
CA LEU A 63 16.91 -1.76 4.63
C LEU A 63 17.67 -2.46 3.50
N LEU A 64 17.20 -3.64 3.09
CA LEU A 64 17.82 -4.41 2.02
C LEU A 64 17.73 -3.67 0.66
N LEU A 65 16.52 -3.28 0.26
CA LEU A 65 16.29 -2.66 -1.05
C LEU A 65 16.93 -1.27 -1.13
N ARG A 66 16.87 -0.48 -0.04
CA ARG A 66 17.50 0.83 0.04
C ARG A 66 19.01 0.71 -0.07
N ARG A 67 19.62 -0.19 0.71
CA ARG A 67 21.08 -0.38 0.64
C ARG A 67 21.52 -0.80 -0.75
N THR A 68 20.81 -1.75 -1.35
CA THR A 68 21.08 -2.21 -2.73
C THR A 68 20.91 -1.07 -3.74
N SER A 69 19.90 -0.22 -3.56
CA SER A 69 19.64 0.92 -4.45
C SER A 69 20.72 2.00 -4.32
N ASP A 70 21.19 2.26 -3.10
CA ASP A 70 22.26 3.21 -2.81
C ASP A 70 23.60 2.72 -3.38
N ASP A 71 23.96 1.46 -3.13
CA ASP A 71 25.22 0.85 -3.59
C ASP A 71 25.32 0.83 -5.14
N ASN A 72 24.16 0.73 -5.80
CA ASN A 72 24.05 0.74 -7.26
C ASN A 72 23.81 2.15 -7.85
N GLY A 73 23.84 3.20 -7.03
CA GLY A 73 23.63 4.59 -7.48
C GLY A 73 22.22 4.87 -8.03
N LEU A 74 21.26 3.97 -7.80
CA LEU A 74 19.88 4.08 -8.26
C LEU A 74 19.17 5.24 -7.55
N THR A 75 19.27 5.29 -6.21
CA THR A 75 18.61 6.32 -5.38
C THR A 75 19.02 7.73 -5.81
N GLU A 76 20.32 7.97 -5.96
CA GLU A 76 20.84 9.28 -6.35
C GLU A 76 20.44 9.63 -7.79
N SER A 77 20.38 8.65 -8.69
CA SER A 77 19.93 8.87 -10.08
C SER A 77 18.46 9.27 -10.15
N ILE A 78 17.61 8.64 -9.34
CA ILE A 78 16.19 9.00 -9.23
C ILE A 78 16.04 10.39 -8.59
N GLN A 79 16.81 10.70 -7.55
CA GLN A 79 16.78 12.03 -6.90
C GLN A 79 17.11 13.17 -7.87
N VAL A 80 18.11 13.00 -8.73
CA VAL A 80 18.50 14.02 -9.72
C VAL A 80 17.38 14.31 -10.72
N ILE A 81 16.66 13.27 -11.19
CA ILE A 81 15.65 13.41 -12.24
C ILE A 81 14.27 13.78 -11.68
N PHE A 82 13.90 13.15 -10.56
CA PHE A 82 12.55 13.19 -10.03
C PHE A 82 12.36 14.16 -8.86
N LYS A 83 13.45 14.68 -8.29
CA LYS A 83 13.44 15.70 -7.23
C LYS A 83 12.36 15.37 -6.20
N ASP A 84 11.38 16.25 -6.00
CA ASP A 84 10.37 16.13 -4.94
C ASP A 84 9.55 14.82 -4.97
N SER A 85 9.49 14.11 -6.10
CA SER A 85 8.77 12.84 -6.23
C SER A 85 9.66 11.59 -6.03
N TRP A 86 10.96 11.77 -5.74
CA TRP A 86 11.93 10.67 -5.69
C TRP A 86 11.58 9.59 -4.66
N ASP A 87 11.14 10.00 -3.47
CA ASP A 87 10.83 9.12 -2.34
C ASP A 87 9.59 8.26 -2.61
N SER A 88 8.65 8.84 -3.34
CA SER A 88 7.37 8.26 -3.71
C SER A 88 7.57 7.25 -4.84
N LEU A 89 8.44 7.56 -5.81
CA LEU A 89 8.86 6.62 -6.84
C LEU A 89 9.63 5.43 -6.27
N MET A 90 10.56 5.69 -5.34
CA MET A 90 11.29 4.62 -4.64
C MET A 90 10.34 3.72 -3.84
N THR A 91 9.38 4.33 -3.13
CA THR A 91 8.34 3.58 -2.41
C THR A 91 7.50 2.72 -3.36
N PHE A 92 7.10 3.27 -4.51
CA PHE A 92 6.34 2.53 -5.51
C PHE A 92 7.15 1.38 -6.14
N ALA A 93 8.43 1.59 -6.41
CA ALA A 93 9.33 0.55 -6.90
C ALA A 93 9.48 -0.60 -5.90
N PHE A 94 9.66 -0.27 -4.61
CA PHE A 94 9.78 -1.28 -3.55
C PHE A 94 8.50 -2.08 -3.37
N PHE A 95 7.36 -1.39 -3.35
CA PHE A 95 6.05 -2.03 -3.35
C PHE A 95 5.90 -2.98 -4.54
N THR A 96 6.22 -2.51 -5.75
CA THR A 96 6.09 -3.32 -6.97
C THR A 96 6.98 -4.55 -6.96
N LEU A 97 8.19 -4.45 -6.41
CA LEU A 97 9.09 -5.60 -6.26
C LEU A 97 8.57 -6.66 -5.27
N CYS A 98 7.81 -6.24 -4.25
CA CYS A 98 7.31 -7.13 -3.20
C CYS A 98 5.93 -7.72 -3.52
N GLU A 99 5.01 -6.89 -4.01
CA GLU A 99 3.58 -7.20 -4.14
C GLU A 99 3.12 -7.25 -5.62
N GLY A 100 3.95 -6.80 -6.56
CA GLY A 100 3.61 -6.69 -7.98
C GLY A 100 2.96 -5.36 -8.38
N PHE A 101 2.44 -5.29 -9.61
CA PHE A 101 2.05 -4.01 -10.25
C PHE A 101 0.68 -3.45 -9.85
N HIS A 102 -0.04 -4.08 -8.92
CA HIS A 102 -1.41 -3.66 -8.57
C HIS A 102 -1.43 -2.63 -7.43
N ILE A 103 -1.62 -1.35 -7.78
CA ILE A 103 -1.55 -0.19 -6.85
C ILE A 103 -2.57 -0.25 -5.70
N ALA A 104 -3.66 -1.01 -5.84
CA ALA A 104 -4.73 -1.10 -4.84
C ALA A 104 -4.25 -1.57 -3.46
N GLY A 105 -3.11 -2.24 -3.37
CA GLY A 105 -2.50 -2.67 -2.10
C GLY A 105 -1.52 -1.67 -1.47
N LEU A 106 -1.18 -0.57 -2.14
CA LEU A 106 -0.06 0.31 -1.77
C LEU A 106 -0.24 0.95 -0.39
N GLU A 107 -1.39 1.57 -0.14
CA GLU A 107 -1.68 2.25 1.14
C GLU A 107 -1.58 1.26 2.30
N ARG A 108 -2.22 0.11 2.18
CA ARG A 108 -2.18 -0.95 3.17
C ARG A 108 -0.76 -1.48 3.37
N TRP A 109 0.02 -1.63 2.30
CA TRP A 109 1.40 -2.10 2.41
C TRP A 109 2.27 -1.11 3.18
N MET A 110 2.09 0.20 2.98
CA MET A 110 2.80 1.25 3.72
C MET A 110 2.42 1.33 5.21
N GLU A 111 1.25 0.82 5.61
CA GLU A 111 0.88 0.74 7.03
C GLU A 111 1.76 -0.25 7.80
N PHE A 112 2.13 -1.36 7.15
CA PHE A 112 2.86 -2.48 7.76
C PHE A 112 4.35 -2.48 7.45
N ASN A 113 4.82 -1.68 6.50
CA ASN A 113 6.22 -1.65 6.08
C ASN A 113 6.78 -0.24 6.18
N GLU A 114 8.02 -0.13 6.63
CA GLU A 114 8.76 1.12 6.47
C GLU A 114 9.10 1.32 5.00
N THR A 115 8.91 2.53 4.49
CA THR A 115 9.19 2.86 3.09
C THR A 115 10.06 4.12 3.00
N PRO A 116 10.71 4.37 1.85
CA PRO A 116 11.48 5.61 1.67
C PRO A 116 10.64 6.88 1.93
N ARG A 117 9.32 6.83 1.69
CA ARG A 117 8.39 7.90 1.98
C ARG A 117 7.76 7.74 3.37
N MET A 118 7.99 8.69 4.25
CA MET A 118 7.49 8.63 5.64
C MET A 118 5.97 8.83 5.77
N TRP A 119 5.31 9.39 4.75
CA TRP A 119 3.88 9.72 4.77
C TRP A 119 3.07 8.82 3.82
N PRO A 120 1.85 8.40 4.21
CA PRO A 120 0.99 7.56 3.37
C PRO A 120 0.84 8.12 1.94
N LEU A 121 1.04 7.26 0.94
CA LEU A 121 0.85 7.58 -0.47
C LEU A 121 -0.49 7.04 -0.92
N SER A 122 -1.42 7.94 -1.22
CA SER A 122 -2.72 7.51 -1.73
C SER A 122 -2.61 6.96 -3.15
N VAL A 123 -3.55 6.11 -3.55
CA VAL A 123 -3.64 5.61 -4.93
C VAL A 123 -3.69 6.77 -5.95
N ASP A 124 -4.41 7.85 -5.63
CA ASP A 124 -4.50 9.03 -6.51
C ASP A 124 -3.17 9.78 -6.62
N GLN A 125 -2.44 9.93 -5.51
CA GLN A 125 -1.10 10.52 -5.54
C GLN A 125 -0.13 9.67 -6.36
N ALA A 126 -0.17 8.35 -6.19
CA ALA A 126 0.63 7.41 -6.98
C ALA A 126 0.30 7.54 -8.48
N ASN A 127 -0.98 7.59 -8.83
CA ASN A 127 -1.42 7.81 -10.22
C ASN A 127 -0.95 9.15 -10.79
N SER A 128 -0.95 10.21 -9.97
CA SER A 128 -0.43 11.52 -10.37
C SER A 128 1.06 11.47 -10.66
N ILE A 129 1.84 10.82 -9.78
CA ILE A 129 3.29 10.63 -9.97
C ILE A 129 3.57 9.81 -11.24
N MET A 130 2.79 8.77 -11.52
CA MET A 130 2.96 7.97 -12.74
C MET A 130 2.78 8.79 -14.01
N LYS A 131 1.90 9.78 -14.01
CA LYS A 131 1.74 10.70 -15.16
C LYS A 131 2.96 11.59 -15.39
N ASP A 132 3.75 11.82 -14.35
CA ASP A 132 4.98 12.60 -14.39
C ASP A 132 6.18 11.77 -14.90
N ILE A 133 6.03 10.45 -15.05
CA ILE A 133 7.04 9.55 -15.65
C ILE A 133 6.93 9.61 -17.18
N THR A 134 7.48 10.66 -17.79
CA THR A 134 7.53 10.81 -19.24
C THR A 134 8.72 10.05 -19.86
N GLN A 135 8.65 9.74 -21.16
CA GLN A 135 9.75 9.08 -21.87
C GLN A 135 11.06 9.88 -21.77
N GLU A 136 11.01 11.20 -21.88
CA GLU A 136 12.19 12.07 -21.73
C GLU A 136 12.88 11.92 -20.37
N ARG A 137 12.08 11.77 -19.30
CA ARG A 137 12.60 11.56 -17.95
C ARG A 137 13.13 10.15 -17.76
N ILE A 138 12.49 9.15 -18.35
CA ILE A 138 12.99 7.77 -18.40
C ILE A 138 14.36 7.73 -19.09
N ASP A 139 14.48 8.33 -20.28
CA ASP A 139 15.72 8.37 -21.04
C ASP A 139 16.83 9.11 -20.27
N SER A 140 16.47 10.24 -19.65
CA SER A 140 17.40 11.01 -18.82
C SER A 140 17.85 10.23 -17.58
N PHE A 141 16.94 9.46 -16.96
CA PHE A 141 17.27 8.55 -15.86
C PHE A 141 18.27 7.49 -16.29
N PHE A 142 18.01 6.75 -17.38
CA PHE A 142 18.93 5.70 -17.85
C PHE A 142 20.29 6.28 -18.25
N ARG A 143 20.33 7.47 -18.87
CA ARG A 143 21.59 8.16 -19.16
C ARG A 143 22.39 8.46 -17.90
N VAL A 144 21.76 9.01 -16.85
CA VAL A 144 22.43 9.33 -15.58
C VAL A 144 22.88 8.05 -14.89
N TRP A 145 22.02 7.04 -14.81
CA TRP A 145 22.31 5.82 -14.08
C TRP A 145 23.39 4.97 -14.75
N ASN A 146 23.35 4.83 -16.08
CA ASN A 146 24.39 4.12 -16.84
C ASN A 146 25.77 4.76 -16.68
N ASN A 147 25.84 6.10 -16.60
CA ASN A 147 27.11 6.79 -16.37
C ASN A 147 27.71 6.43 -15.01
N LYS A 148 26.89 6.18 -13.99
CA LYS A 148 27.34 5.72 -12.67
C LYS A 148 27.72 4.25 -12.68
N MET A 149 26.97 3.45 -13.43
CA MET A 149 27.24 2.02 -13.63
C MET A 149 28.35 1.73 -14.64
N ARG A 150 29.01 2.75 -15.21
CA ARG A 150 30.01 2.54 -16.26
C ARG A 150 31.18 1.65 -15.83
N ASN A 151 31.49 1.63 -14.52
CA ASN A 151 32.54 0.79 -13.95
C ASN A 151 32.06 -0.63 -13.57
N SER A 152 30.75 -0.89 -13.55
CA SER A 152 30.20 -2.22 -13.25
C SER A 152 30.05 -3.10 -14.50
N GLY A 153 30.24 -2.53 -15.71
CA GLY A 153 30.21 -3.27 -16.98
C GLY A 153 28.80 -3.54 -17.54
N TYR A 154 27.75 -3.01 -16.90
CA TYR A 154 26.36 -3.16 -17.34
C TYR A 154 25.86 -1.89 -18.06
N ILE A 155 25.15 -2.06 -19.18
CA ILE A 155 24.40 -1.00 -19.86
C ILE A 155 22.92 -1.37 -19.77
N LEU A 156 22.12 -0.49 -19.15
CA LEU A 156 20.70 -0.68 -18.97
C LEU A 156 19.92 0.25 -19.91
N SER A 157 18.87 -0.27 -20.54
CA SER A 157 17.98 0.51 -21.40
C SER A 157 16.53 0.23 -21.03
N SER A 158 15.65 1.22 -21.19
CA SER A 158 14.22 0.99 -21.11
C SER A 158 13.80 -0.04 -22.14
N VAL A 159 13.20 -1.16 -21.71
CA VAL A 159 12.50 -2.05 -22.62
C VAL A 159 11.10 -1.46 -22.79
N SER A 160 10.80 -0.91 -23.97
CA SER A 160 9.44 -0.48 -24.28
C SER A 160 8.51 -1.70 -24.21
N THR A 161 7.48 -1.63 -23.37
CA THR A 161 6.51 -2.71 -23.11
C THR A 161 5.70 -3.14 -24.36
N GLU A 162 5.88 -2.46 -25.51
CA GLU A 162 5.31 -2.87 -26.79
C GLU A 162 5.78 -4.26 -27.27
N ARG A 163 6.89 -4.79 -26.75
CA ARG A 163 7.41 -6.12 -27.15
C ARG A 163 6.90 -7.31 -26.34
N ILE A 164 6.14 -7.11 -25.25
CA ILE A 164 5.65 -8.23 -24.42
C ILE A 164 4.25 -8.70 -24.88
N VAL A 165 3.55 -7.94 -25.72
CA VAL A 165 2.30 -8.37 -26.38
C VAL A 165 2.51 -8.45 -27.89
N SER A 166 3.39 -9.33 -28.35
CA SER A 166 3.31 -9.83 -29.73
C SER A 166 3.83 -11.26 -29.85
N LYS A 167 2.87 -12.15 -30.08
CA LYS A 167 2.96 -13.53 -30.58
C LYS A 167 3.65 -14.57 -29.69
N GLU A 168 2.82 -15.37 -29.02
CA GLU A 168 2.82 -16.82 -29.26
C GLU A 168 1.39 -17.29 -29.56
N SER A 169 1.23 -17.87 -30.77
CA SER A 169 0.09 -18.63 -31.32
C SER A 169 -1.30 -17.99 -31.39
#